data_AF-A0A967HCH9-F1
#
_entry.id   AF-A0A967HCH9-F1
#
_cell.length_a   1.000
_cell.length_b   1.000
_cell.length_c   1.000
_cell.angle_alpha   90.00
_cell.angle_beta   90.00
_cell.angle_gamma   90.00
#
_symmetry.space_group_name_H-M   'P 1'
#
loop_
_entity.id
_entity.type
_entity.pdbx_description
1 polymer ?
#
loop_
_entity_poly.entity_id
_entity_poly.type
_entity_poly.pdbx_seq_one_letter_code
_entity_poly.pdbx_strand_id
1 'polypeptide(L)' 'RLAFAAVGRRPGPVWAGHSGERDATDAAGVWATLAAALGVEAAIEQGADPIFHPGRCGIVSVAGRPIGVVGEIHPA' A
#
# COMPACT_ATOMS: atom_id res chain seq x y z
N ARG A 1 -7.74 -13.71 7.22
CA ARG A 1 -7.57 -12.67 6.17
C ARG A 1 -7.27 -11.37 6.90
N LEU A 2 -6.28 -10.60 6.45
CA LEU A 2 -5.91 -9.29 7.00
C LEU A 2 -6.20 -8.24 5.92
N ALA A 3 -6.72 -7.08 6.31
CA ALA A 3 -6.93 -5.94 5.43
C ALA A 3 -6.68 -4.65 6.22
N PHE A 4 -6.31 -3.59 5.53
CA PHE A 4 -6.13 -2.25 6.08
C PHE A 4 -6.54 -1.20 5.06
N ALA A 5 -6.84 0.01 5.53
CA ALA A 5 -7.12 1.16 4.70
C ALA A 5 -6.57 2.42 5.37
N ALA A 6 -6.13 3.39 4.58
CA ALA A 6 -5.66 4.67 5.07
C ALA A 6 -6.19 5.79 4.15
N VAL A 7 -6.70 6.86 4.72
CA VAL A 7 -7.35 7.97 3.99
C VAL A 7 -6.98 9.32 4.57
N GLY A 8 -7.06 10.38 3.78
CA GLY A 8 -6.79 11.75 4.21
C GLY A 8 -5.30 12.11 4.23
N ARG A 9 -4.98 13.24 4.87
CA ARG A 9 -3.63 13.84 4.83
C ARG A 9 -2.58 13.00 5.57
N ARG A 10 -1.35 13.02 5.06
CA ARG A 10 -0.20 12.44 5.76
C ARG A 10 0.09 13.23 7.04
N PRO A 11 0.41 12.58 8.17
CA PRO A 11 0.90 13.29 9.35
C PRO A 11 2.22 13.99 9.05
N GLY A 12 2.40 15.21 9.54
CA GLY A 12 3.63 15.98 9.36
C GLY A 12 3.74 17.11 10.37
N PRO A 13 4.95 17.62 10.65
CA PRO A 13 5.11 18.77 11.52
C PRO A 13 4.33 19.97 10.96
N VAL A 14 3.68 20.74 11.84
CA VAL A 14 2.85 21.90 11.45
C VAL A 14 3.64 22.92 10.63
N TRP A 15 4.95 23.05 10.89
CA TRP A 15 5.86 23.96 10.20
C TRP A 15 6.30 23.48 8.81
N ALA A 16 6.14 22.19 8.49
CA ALA A 16 6.59 21.60 7.23
C ALA A 16 5.58 21.80 6.06
N GLY A 17 4.44 22.46 6.32
CA GLY A 17 3.41 22.68 5.30
C GLY A 17 2.59 21.41 4.99
N HIS A 18 1.93 21.39 3.82
CA HIS A 18 1.13 20.24 3.39
C HIS A 18 2.03 19.07 2.97
N SER A 19 2.00 17.99 3.74
CA SER A 19 2.67 16.70 3.49
C SER A 19 2.01 15.84 2.38
N GLY A 20 0.96 16.37 1.74
CA GLY A 20 0.18 15.67 0.71
C GLY A 20 -0.90 14.74 1.28
N GLU A 21 -1.77 14.25 0.38
CA GLU A 21 -2.71 13.18 0.69
C GLU A 21 -2.03 11.83 0.62
N ARG A 22 -2.60 10.85 1.34
CA ARG A 22 -2.15 9.46 1.25
C ARG A 22 -2.42 8.90 -0.14
N ASP A 23 -1.51 8.08 -0.63
CA ASP A 23 -1.61 7.40 -1.92
C ASP A 23 -1.18 5.92 -1.80
N ALA A 24 -1.07 5.23 -2.94
CA ALA A 24 -0.68 3.81 -2.98
C ALA A 24 0.70 3.53 -2.35
N THR A 25 1.61 4.50 -2.29
CA THR A 25 2.94 4.31 -1.68
C THR A 25 2.85 4.23 -0.15
N ASP A 26 1.89 4.93 0.47
CA ASP A 26 1.61 4.79 1.90
C ASP A 26 1.10 3.37 2.21
N ALA A 27 0.22 2.84 1.37
CA ALA A 27 -0.29 1.47 1.53
C ALA A 27 0.83 0.42 1.36
N ALA A 28 1.70 0.59 0.36
CA ALA A 28 2.89 -0.25 0.18
C ALA A 28 3.83 -0.19 1.41
N GLY A 29 4.01 1.00 2.00
CA GLY A 29 4.81 1.20 3.20
C GLY A 29 4.23 0.49 4.44
N VAL A 30 2.90 0.51 4.62
CA VAL A 30 2.22 -0.25 5.68
C VAL A 30 2.46 -1.75 5.51
N TRP A 31 2.32 -2.28 4.29
CA TRP A 31 2.62 -3.68 4.01
C TRP A 31 4.10 -4.02 4.28
N ALA A 32 5.03 -3.20 3.81
CA ALA A 32 6.46 -3.40 4.06
C ALA A 32 6.79 -3.44 5.57
N THR A 33 6.16 -2.54 6.35
CA THR A 33 6.31 -2.51 7.81
C THR A 33 5.78 -3.79 8.47
N LEU A 34 4.62 -4.28 8.02
CA LEU A 34 4.04 -5.53 8.52
C LEU A 34 4.91 -6.74 8.16
N ALA A 35 5.39 -6.82 6.92
CA ALA A 35 6.26 -7.90 6.47
C ALA A 35 7.57 -7.95 7.28
N ALA A 36 8.19 -6.80 7.53
CA ALA A 36 9.37 -6.69 8.37
C ALA A 36 9.10 -7.13 9.82
N ALA A 37 7.98 -6.69 10.41
CA ALA A 37 7.60 -7.09 11.77
C ALA A 37 7.30 -8.60 11.90
N LEU A 38 6.84 -9.22 10.82
CA LEU A 38 6.57 -10.67 10.76
C LEU A 38 7.80 -11.50 10.37
N GLY A 39 8.91 -10.86 9.99
CA GLY A 39 10.13 -11.56 9.56
C GLY A 39 9.98 -12.32 8.25
N VAL A 40 9.12 -11.86 7.34
CA VAL A 40 8.88 -12.52 6.04
C VAL A 40 9.55 -11.77 4.90
N GLU A 41 10.11 -12.52 3.95
CA GLU A 41 10.61 -11.97 2.69
C GLU A 41 9.42 -11.65 1.78
N ALA A 42 9.14 -10.36 1.63
CA ALA A 42 8.01 -9.87 0.85
C ALA A 42 8.47 -9.06 -0.37
N ALA A 43 7.71 -9.18 -1.46
CA ALA A 43 7.85 -8.34 -2.64
C ALA A 43 6.51 -7.70 -3.02
N ILE A 44 6.58 -6.58 -3.73
CA ILE A 44 5.45 -5.92 -4.36
C ILE A 44 5.80 -5.72 -5.83
N GLU A 45 4.98 -6.24 -6.71
CA GLU A 45 5.13 -6.08 -8.16
C GLU A 45 3.92 -5.37 -8.75
N GLN A 46 4.13 -4.59 -9.82
CA GLN A 46 3.04 -3.91 -10.51
C GLN A 46 1.99 -4.93 -10.95
N GLY A 47 0.73 -4.65 -10.62
CA GLY A 47 -0.39 -5.51 -10.99
C GLY A 47 -1.63 -4.70 -11.36
N ALA A 48 -2.73 -5.43 -11.51
CA ALA A 48 -4.05 -4.87 -11.76
C ALA A 48 -5.11 -5.69 -11.00
N ASP A 49 -6.07 -4.98 -10.42
CA ASP A 49 -7.27 -5.53 -9.82
C ASP A 49 -8.41 -4.50 -10.04
N PRO A 50 -9.63 -4.91 -10.46
CA PRO A 50 -10.71 -3.98 -10.79
C PRO A 50 -11.14 -3.04 -9.66
N ILE A 51 -10.85 -3.37 -8.40
CA ILE A 51 -11.20 -2.54 -7.24
C ILE A 51 -10.22 -1.37 -7.08
N PHE A 52 -9.05 -1.43 -7.72
CA PHE A 52 -7.97 -0.46 -7.57
C PHE A 52 -7.77 0.38 -8.83
N HIS A 53 -7.29 1.62 -8.65
CA HIS A 53 -6.98 2.54 -9.72
C HIS A 53 -5.91 1.93 -10.66
N PRO A 54 -6.07 2.02 -12.00
CA PRO A 54 -5.10 1.49 -12.96
C PRO A 54 -3.71 2.09 -12.72
N GLY A 55 -2.68 1.25 -12.69
CA GLY A 55 -1.31 1.68 -12.41
C GLY A 55 -1.00 2.00 -10.94
N ARG A 56 -1.99 1.97 -10.04
CA ARG A 56 -1.81 2.16 -8.60
C ARG A 56 -2.19 0.92 -7.79
N CYS A 57 -1.88 -0.25 -8.35
CA CYS A 57 -2.13 -1.56 -7.78
C CYS A 57 -0.85 -2.39 -7.82
N GLY A 58 -0.52 -3.03 -6.71
CA GLY A 58 0.59 -3.96 -6.57
C GLY A 58 0.13 -5.32 -6.05
N ILE A 59 0.62 -6.39 -6.66
CA ILE A 59 0.47 -7.75 -6.12
C ILE A 59 1.51 -7.93 -5.02
N VAL A 60 1.07 -8.34 -3.83
CA VAL A 60 2.00 -8.67 -2.74
C VAL A 60 2.28 -10.16 -2.74
N SER A 61 3.56 -10.51 -2.61
CA SER A 61 4.02 -11.90 -2.52
C SER A 61 4.91 -12.11 -1.32
N VAL A 62 4.96 -13.35 -0.83
CA VAL A 62 5.89 -13.82 0.21
C VAL A 62 6.57 -15.08 -0.29
N ALA A 63 7.91 -15.12 -0.27
CA ALA A 63 8.70 -16.20 -0.85
C ALA A 63 8.26 -16.56 -2.30
N GLY A 64 8.04 -15.54 -3.12
CA GLY A 64 7.62 -15.68 -4.52
C GLY A 64 6.15 -16.10 -4.73
N ARG A 65 5.38 -16.35 -3.67
CA ARG A 65 3.95 -16.73 -3.78
C ARG A 65 3.05 -15.51 -3.60
N PRO A 66 2.18 -15.16 -4.57
CA PRO A 66 1.18 -14.11 -4.41
C PRO A 66 0.23 -14.42 -3.24
N ILE A 67 0.01 -13.45 -2.35
CA ILE A 67 -0.85 -13.62 -1.17
C ILE A 67 -1.92 -12.52 -1.04
N GLY A 68 -1.89 -11.48 -1.87
CA GLY A 68 -2.87 -10.41 -1.84
C GLY A 68 -2.52 -9.25 -2.75
N VAL A 69 -3.17 -8.12 -2.51
CA VAL A 69 -3.02 -6.89 -3.28
C VAL A 69 -2.94 -5.68 -2.35
N VAL A 70 -2.25 -4.63 -2.79
CA VAL A 70 -2.23 -3.31 -2.16
C VAL A 70 -2.35 -2.24 -3.24
N GLY A 71 -3.03 -1.13 -2.96
CA GLY A 71 -3.19 -0.07 -3.95
C GLY A 71 -4.12 1.05 -3.50
N GLU A 72 -4.40 1.95 -4.43
CA GLU A 72 -5.38 3.03 -4.27
C GLU A 72 -6.72 2.62 -4.86
N ILE A 73 -7.81 2.82 -4.11
CA ILE A 73 -9.17 2.40 -4.53
C ILE A 73 -9.57 3.14 -5.81
N HIS A 74 -10.24 2.42 -6.72
CA HIS A 74 -10.80 2.99 -7.94
C HIS A 74 -11.89 4.04 -7.60
N PRO A 75 -11.87 5.24 -8.20
CA PRO A 75 -12.85 6.28 -7.88
C PRO A 75 -14.22 6.07 -8.56
N ALA A 76 -14.27 5.30 -9.65
CA ALA A 76 -15.49 4.97 -10.39
C ALA A 76 -16.14 3.67 -9.93
#